data_AF-A0A2S2GH82-F1
#
_entry.id   AF-A0A2S2GH82-F1
#
_cell.length_a   1.000
_cell.length_b   1.000
_cell.length_c   1.000
_cell.angle_alpha   90.00
_cell.angle_beta   90.00
_cell.angle_gamma   90.00
#
_symmetry.space_group_name_H-M   'P 1'
#
loop_
_entity.id
_entity.type
_entity.pdbx_description
1 polymer ?
#
loop_
_entity_poly.entity_id
_entity_poly.type
_entity_poly.pdbx_seq_one_letter_code
_entity_poly.pdbx_strand_id
1 'polypeptide(L)'
;MLSALLGMHGTLALAERSIDFHRDHLARLIHPERQVGRHEVSHLFDGARRLAEAVEVRDVQAKSLDAVLQSLARVPAPEPSPVTPSPPVPAPPLPAPALPCQSTAHSR
;
A
#
# COMPACT_ATOMS: atom_id res chain seq x y z
N MET A 1 1.17 13.56 -5.97
CA MET A 1 1.35 12.15 -5.56
C MET A 1 1.09 11.18 -6.71
N LEU A 2 -0.10 11.20 -7.34
CA LEU A 2 -0.39 10.40 -8.55
C LEU A 2 0.65 10.61 -9.67
N SER A 3 1.04 11.85 -9.95
CA SER A 3 2.06 12.17 -10.96
C SER A 3 3.42 11.56 -10.65
N ALA A 4 3.78 11.43 -9.37
CA ALA A 4 5.04 10.79 -8.97
C ALA A 4 4.97 9.27 -9.19
N LEU A 5 3.84 8.63 -8.83
CA LEU A 5 3.59 7.21 -9.12
C LEU A 5 3.63 6.91 -10.64
N LEU A 6 3.02 7.77 -11.46
CA LEU A 6 3.05 7.65 -12.92
C LEU A 6 4.47 7.84 -13.47
N GLY A 7 5.24 8.79 -12.91
CA GLY A 7 6.65 8.97 -13.25
C GLY A 7 7.50 7.74 -12.92
N MET A 8 7.34 7.19 -11.72
CA MET A 8 8.03 5.97 -11.27
C MET A 8 7.67 4.76 -12.15
N HIS A 9 6.38 4.60 -12.47
CA HIS A 9 5.93 3.57 -13.41
C HIS A 9 6.57 3.74 -14.80
N GLY A 10 6.65 4.97 -15.31
CA GLY A 10 7.34 5.26 -16.57
C GLY A 10 8.81 4.86 -16.56
N THR A 11 9.53 5.15 -15.46
CA THR A 11 10.93 4.73 -15.31
C THR A 11 11.09 3.22 -15.20
N LEU A 12 10.15 2.54 -14.53
CA LEU A 12 10.12 1.08 -14.43
C LEU A 12 9.88 0.44 -15.80
N ALA A 13 8.87 0.90 -16.54
CA ALA A 13 8.56 0.41 -17.88
C ALA A 13 9.72 0.62 -18.87
N LEU A 14 10.45 1.74 -18.74
CA LEU A 14 11.65 1.98 -19.53
C LEU A 14 12.76 0.98 -19.19
N ALA A 15 12.99 0.69 -17.90
CA ALA A 15 13.97 -0.29 -17.47
C ALA A 15 13.63 -1.69 -17.99
N GLU A 16 12.37 -2.10 -17.91
CA GLU A 16 11.90 -3.39 -18.45
C GLU A 16 12.13 -3.51 -19.96
N ARG A 17 11.78 -2.46 -20.72
CA ARG A 17 12.04 -2.44 -22.16
C ARG A 17 13.53 -2.49 -22.51
N SER A 18 14.36 -1.86 -21.67
CA SER A 18 15.82 -1.94 -21.80
C SER A 18 16.34 -3.35 -21.53
N ILE A 19 15.80 -4.04 -20.53
CA ILE A 19 16.13 -5.44 -20.23
C ILE A 19 15.82 -6.33 -21.42
N ASP A 20 14.60 -6.22 -21.98
CA ASP A 20 14.20 -7.00 -23.16
C ASP A 20 15.13 -6.76 -24.34
N PHE A 21 15.45 -5.50 -24.61
CA PHE A 21 16.36 -5.13 -25.70
C PHE A 21 17.76 -5.74 -25.53
N HIS A 22 18.38 -5.58 -24.36
CA HIS A 22 19.73 -6.09 -24.12
C HIS A 22 19.76 -7.62 -24.08
N ARG A 23 18.75 -8.25 -23.50
CA ARG A 23 18.60 -9.71 -23.50
C ARG A 23 18.48 -10.27 -24.92
N ASP A 24 17.61 -9.69 -25.74
CA ASP A 24 17.41 -10.13 -27.11
C ASP A 24 18.64 -9.88 -27.98
N HIS A 25 19.36 -8.77 -27.74
CA HIS A 25 20.63 -8.50 -28.39
C HIS A 25 21.70 -9.53 -28.02
N LEU A 26 21.86 -9.84 -26.73
CA LEU A 26 22.79 -10.87 -26.26
C LEU A 26 22.42 -12.25 -26.82
N ALA A 27 21.14 -12.62 -26.83
CA ALA A 27 20.65 -13.88 -27.37
C ALA A 27 21.03 -14.07 -28.86
N ARG A 28 21.02 -12.99 -29.66
CA ARG A 28 21.48 -13.00 -31.05
C ARG A 28 23.00 -13.19 -31.16
N LEU A 29 23.77 -12.64 -30.23
CA LEU A 29 25.24 -12.73 -30.24
C LEU A 29 25.76 -14.09 -29.78
N ILE A 30 25.10 -14.74 -28.81
CA ILE A 30 25.50 -16.04 -28.23
C ILE A 30 24.87 -17.24 -28.95
N HIS A 31 24.24 -17.04 -30.11
CA HIS A 31 23.55 -18.11 -30.80
C HIS A 31 24.52 -19.28 -31.10
N PRO A 32 24.15 -20.54 -30.81
CA PRO A 32 25.09 -21.67 -30.84
C PRO A 32 25.73 -21.93 -32.20
N GLU A 33 25.05 -21.57 -33.28
CA GLU A 33 25.56 -21.69 -34.66
C GLU A 33 26.50 -20.53 -35.06
N ARG A 34 26.70 -19.54 -34.19
CA ARG A 34 27.47 -18.32 -34.48
C ARG A 34 28.83 -18.37 -33.82
N GLN A 35 29.90 -18.24 -34.62
CA GLN A 35 31.24 -18.04 -34.06
C GLN A 35 31.36 -16.62 -33.51
N VAL A 36 31.74 -16.51 -32.24
CA VAL A 36 31.98 -15.23 -31.56
C VAL A 36 33.38 -14.73 -31.90
N GLY A 37 33.46 -13.64 -32.65
CA GLY A 37 34.73 -13.00 -32.98
C GLY A 37 35.35 -12.28 -31.79
N ARG A 38 36.68 -12.09 -31.78
CA ARG A 38 37.42 -11.40 -30.70
C ARG A 38 36.86 -10.01 -30.34
N HIS A 39 36.32 -9.28 -31.33
CA HIS A 39 35.75 -7.94 -31.12
C HIS A 39 34.31 -7.99 -30.59
N GLU A 40 33.62 -9.11 -30.82
CA GLU A 40 32.25 -9.34 -30.35
C GLU A 40 32.21 -9.73 -28.88
N VAL A 41 33.30 -10.31 -28.36
CA VAL A 41 33.47 -10.56 -26.93
C VAL A 41 33.32 -9.27 -26.13
N SER A 42 33.90 -8.16 -26.60
CA SER A 42 33.74 -6.85 -25.95
C SER A 42 32.28 -6.36 -25.99
N HIS A 43 31.57 -6.58 -27.10
CA HIS A 43 30.15 -6.25 -27.21
C HIS A 43 29.25 -7.14 -26.33
N LEU A 44 29.62 -8.41 -26.14
CA LEU A 44 28.93 -9.31 -25.20
C LEU A 44 29.10 -8.82 -23.76
N PHE A 45 30.31 -8.47 -23.35
CA PHE A 45 30.54 -7.93 -22.00
C PHE A 45 29.86 -6.58 -21.79
N ASP A 46 29.89 -5.67 -22.76
CA ASP A 46 29.17 -4.39 -22.69
C ASP A 46 27.65 -4.61 -22.62
N GLY A 47 27.12 -5.51 -23.46
CA GLY A 47 25.70 -5.86 -23.46
C GLY A 47 25.26 -6.51 -22.14
N ALA A 48 26.07 -7.41 -21.58
CA ALA A 48 25.81 -8.03 -20.28
C ALA A 48 25.86 -7.01 -19.14
N ARG A 49 26.80 -6.07 -19.19
CA ARG A 49 26.88 -4.96 -18.25
C ARG A 49 25.64 -4.08 -18.31
N ARG A 50 25.24 -3.63 -19.50
CA ARG A 50 24.04 -2.80 -19.69
C ARG A 50 22.75 -3.52 -19.25
N LEU A 51 22.68 -4.83 -19.47
CA LEU A 51 21.59 -5.65 -18.96
C LEU A 51 21.56 -5.65 -17.43
N ALA A 52 22.69 -5.84 -16.76
CA ALA A 52 22.78 -5.79 -15.31
C ALA A 52 22.38 -4.41 -14.75
N GLU A 53 22.88 -3.33 -15.34
CA GLU A 53 22.50 -1.95 -14.95
C GLU A 53 20.99 -1.72 -15.09
N ALA A 54 20.36 -2.21 -16.17
CA ALA A 54 18.92 -2.09 -16.35
C ALA A 54 18.12 -2.91 -15.31
N VAL A 55 18.59 -4.10 -14.94
CA VAL A 55 17.99 -4.92 -13.86
C VAL A 55 18.11 -4.23 -12.51
N GLU A 56 19.27 -3.66 -12.18
CA GLU A 56 19.46 -2.91 -10.94
C GLU A 56 18.49 -1.72 -10.84
N VAL A 57 18.32 -0.95 -11.92
CA VAL A 57 17.36 0.16 -11.97
C VAL A 57 15.93 -0.35 -11.78
N ARG A 58 15.53 -1.42 -12.46
CA ARG A 58 14.21 -2.05 -12.31
C ARG A 58 13.96 -2.42 -10.84
N ASP A 59 14.92 -3.06 -10.19
CA ASP A 59 14.77 -3.56 -8.83
C ASP A 59 14.68 -2.41 -7.80
N VAL A 60 15.47 -1.35 -7.97
CA VAL A 60 15.37 -0.15 -7.14
C VAL A 60 14.01 0.53 -7.31
N GLN A 61 13.53 0.66 -8.55
CA GLN A 61 12.24 1.28 -8.82
C GLN A 61 11.07 0.44 -8.31
N ALA A 62 11.12 -0.89 -8.48
CA ALA A 62 10.11 -1.79 -7.96
C ALA A 62 10.01 -1.72 -6.42
N LYS A 63 11.15 -1.74 -5.72
CA LYS A 63 11.19 -1.58 -4.25
C LYS A 63 10.64 -0.23 -3.80
N SER A 64 11.03 0.84 -4.50
CA SER A 64 10.58 2.20 -4.18
C SER A 64 9.08 2.37 -4.43
N LEU A 65 8.57 1.83 -5.52
CA LEU A 65 7.14 1.86 -5.86
C LEU A 65 6.33 1.06 -4.84
N ASP A 66 6.79 -0.13 -4.46
CA ASP A 66 6.14 -0.95 -3.43
C ASP A 66 6.08 -0.23 -2.08
N ALA A 67 7.19 0.38 -1.64
CA ALA A 67 7.21 1.19 -0.42
C ALA A 67 6.22 2.37 -0.46
N VAL A 68 6.11 3.07 -1.60
CA VAL A 68 5.13 4.15 -1.75
C VAL A 68 3.70 3.60 -1.70
N LEU A 69 3.41 2.49 -2.39
CA LEU A 69 2.09 1.87 -2.36
C LEU A 69 1.71 1.39 -0.96
N GLN A 70 2.64 0.80 -0.23
CA GLN A 70 2.45 0.39 1.17
C GLN A 70 2.22 1.60 2.08
N SER A 71 2.95 2.69 1.89
CA SER A 71 2.73 3.94 2.63
C SER A 71 1.34 4.54 2.37
N LEU A 72 0.73 4.25 1.23
CA LEU A 72 -0.61 4.71 0.87
C LEU A 72 -1.71 3.74 1.28
N ALA A 73 -1.36 2.47 1.53
CA ALA A 73 -2.30 1.48 2.01
C ALA A 73 -2.84 1.90 3.39
N ARG A 74 -4.16 1.90 3.53
CA ARG A 74 -4.82 2.30 4.78
C ARG A 74 -4.54 1.26 5.85
N VAL A 75 -4.05 1.70 7.01
CA VAL A 75 -3.96 0.86 8.22
C VAL A 75 -5.37 0.33 8.53
N PRO A 76 -5.56 -0.99 8.74
CA PRO A 76 -6.85 -1.51 9.18
C PRO A 76 -7.27 -0.75 10.44
N ALA A 77 -8.53 -0.27 10.48
CA ALA A 77 -9.03 0.36 11.68
C ALA A 77 -8.82 -0.60 12.86
N PRO A 78 -8.36 -0.12 14.03
CA PRO A 78 -8.27 -0.96 15.22
C PRO A 78 -9.59 -1.70 15.39
N GLU A 79 -9.55 -3.02 15.62
CA GLU A 79 -10.75 -3.78 15.90
C GLU A 79 -11.56 -3.04 16.99
N PRO A 80 -12.87 -2.86 16.81
CA PRO A 80 -13.69 -2.22 17.82
C PRO A 80 -13.49 -2.98 19.13
N SER A 81 -12.97 -2.30 20.15
CA SER A 81 -12.81 -2.87 21.48
C SER A 81 -14.16 -3.45 21.92
N PRO A 82 -14.21 -4.64 22.53
CA PRO A 82 -15.46 -5.23 22.98
C PRO A 82 -16.17 -4.23 23.88
N VAL A 83 -17.37 -3.83 23.48
CA VAL A 83 -18.22 -2.91 24.25
C VAL A 83 -18.42 -3.57 25.61
N THR A 84 -17.79 -3.03 26.64
CA THR A 84 -18.09 -3.44 28.01
C THR A 84 -19.54 -3.00 28.27
N PRO A 85 -20.46 -3.89 28.65
CA PRO A 85 -21.83 -3.48 28.91
C PRO A 85 -21.82 -2.41 30.00
N SER A 86 -22.39 -1.24 29.72
CA SER A 86 -22.55 -0.19 30.72
C SER A 86 -23.42 -0.71 31.87
N PRO A 87 -23.09 -0.40 33.13
CA PRO A 87 -23.90 -0.81 34.27
C PRO A 87 -25.30 -0.20 34.16
N PRO A 88 -26.34 -0.89 34.64
CA PRO A 88 -27.71 -0.41 34.55
C PRO A 88 -27.86 0.92 35.31
N VAL A 89 -28.40 1.93 34.64
CA VAL A 89 -28.71 3.23 35.25
C VAL A 89 -29.85 3.02 36.25
N PRO A 90 -29.77 3.57 37.49
CA PRO A 90 -30.82 3.42 38.48
C PRO A 90 -32.13 4.03 37.97
N ALA A 91 -33.24 3.30 38.11
CA ALA A 91 -34.56 3.76 37.71
C ALA A 91 -34.98 5.00 38.54
N PRO A 92 -35.65 5.99 37.91
CA PRO A 92 -36.14 7.16 38.62
C PRO A 92 -37.20 6.76 39.65
N PRO A 93 -37.24 7.42 40.82
CA PRO A 93 -38.19 7.08 41.88
C PRO A 93 -39.63 7.36 41.45
N LEU A 94 -40.51 6.39 41.70
CA LEU A 94 -41.95 6.51 41.50
C LEU A 94 -42.56 7.58 42.43
N PRO A 95 -43.56 8.35 41.99
CA PRO A 95 -44.23 9.33 42.84
C PRO A 95 -44.98 8.64 43.99
N ALA A 96 -44.85 9.19 45.20
CA ALA A 96 -45.57 8.73 46.38
C ALA A 96 -47.09 9.08 46.29
N PRO A 97 -47.99 8.28 46.89
CA PRO A 97 -49.41 8.59 46.92
C PRO A 97 -49.69 9.80 47.80
N ALA A 98 -50.49 10.75 47.31
CA ALA A 98 -50.94 11.90 48.09
C ALA A 98 -51.93 11.46 49.19
N LEU A 99 -51.62 11.83 50.44
CA LEU A 99 -52.54 11.72 51.57
C LEU A 99 -53.62 12.82 51.48
N PRO A 100 -54.89 12.54 51.80
CA PRO A 100 -55.94 13.55 51.78
C PRO A 100 -55.81 14.46 53.02
N CYS A 101 -55.52 15.74 52.79
CA CYS A 101 -55.68 16.78 53.81
C CYS A 101 -57.17 17.13 53.95
N GLN A 102 -57.80 16.61 55.00
CA GLN A 102 -59.03 17.22 55.52
C GLN A 102 -58.66 18.53 56.23
N SER A 103 -59.33 19.62 55.87
CA SER A 103 -59.33 20.83 56.67
C SER A 103 -60.71 21.44 56.65
N THR A 104 -61.38 21.33 57.79
CA THR A 104 -62.59 22.06 58.17
C THR A 104 -62.21 23.50 58.49
N ALA A 105 -62.89 24.48 57.87
CA ALA A 105 -62.85 25.86 58.34
C ALA A 105 -64.21 26.53 58.13
N HIS A 106 -64.77 26.92 59.27
CA HIS A 106 -66.02 27.63 59.50
C HIS A 106 -65.85 29.16 59.29
N SER A 107 -66.99 29.86 59.32
CA SER A 107 -67.20 31.32 59.41
C SER A 107 -67.42 32.02 58.05
N ARG A 108 -68.48 32.80 57.83
CA ARG A 108 -69.21 33.70 58.74
C ARG A 108 -70.68 33.84 58.35
#